data_AF-A0A961GGT3-F1
#
_entry.id   AF-A0A961GGT3-F1
#
_cell.length_a   1.000
_cell.length_b   1.000
_cell.length_c   1.000
_cell.angle_alpha   90.00
_cell.angle_beta   90.00
_cell.angle_gamma   90.00
#
_symmetry.space_group_name_H-M   'P 1'
#
loop_
_entity.id
_entity.type
_entity.pdbx_description
1 polymer ?
#
loop_
_entity_poly.entity_id
_entity_poly.type
_entity_poly.pdbx_seq_one_letter_code
_entity_poly.pdbx_strand_id
1 'polypeptide(L)'
;TRDLGGAHIEYFRGISNPVGCKVGPTATPDEVLGICEALNPDRIPGRLTLVSRMGADKVRDALPPLLQAVKSSGHPVVRACDPMHGNTYTSETGHKTRHFDAIINEIGGFFAAHEAEGTWPGGVHVELTGDNVTECVGGSDELGDSDLGLRYETMCDPRLNGRQSLDLAFDVAELLRAST
;
A
#
# COMPACT_ATOMS: atom_id res chain seq x y z
N THR A 1 0.81 10.16 -11.53
CA THR A 1 1.43 11.49 -11.40
C THR A 1 2.82 11.41 -10.77
N ARG A 2 3.61 10.38 -11.08
CA ARG A 2 4.94 10.16 -10.48
C ARG A 2 6.07 10.26 -11.51
N ASP A 3 5.74 10.77 -12.68
CA ASP A 3 6.62 10.87 -13.83
C ASP A 3 7.81 11.76 -13.46
N LEU A 4 9.03 11.28 -13.65
CA LEU A 4 10.26 11.92 -13.14
C LEU A 4 10.47 13.35 -13.66
N GLY A 5 10.07 13.62 -14.90
CA GLY A 5 10.09 14.97 -15.50
C GLY A 5 8.78 15.75 -15.30
N GLY A 6 7.84 15.24 -14.52
CA GLY A 6 6.50 15.80 -14.35
C GLY A 6 6.42 16.84 -13.22
N ALA A 7 5.40 17.69 -13.30
CA ALA A 7 5.20 18.81 -12.38
C ALA A 7 5.11 18.41 -10.89
N HIS A 8 4.57 17.22 -10.59
CA HIS A 8 4.42 16.76 -9.21
C HIS A 8 5.78 16.44 -8.57
N ILE A 9 6.67 15.74 -9.30
CA ILE A 9 8.03 15.46 -8.80
C ILE A 9 8.80 16.77 -8.61
N GLU A 10 8.70 17.71 -9.55
CA GLU A 10 9.34 19.03 -9.42
C GLU A 10 8.86 19.79 -8.18
N TYR A 11 7.55 19.82 -7.96
CA TYR A 11 6.97 20.46 -6.78
C TYR A 11 7.48 19.83 -5.48
N PHE A 12 7.43 18.49 -5.36
CA PHE A 12 7.84 17.78 -4.15
C PHE A 12 9.35 17.80 -3.90
N ARG A 13 10.16 17.96 -4.94
CA ARG A 13 11.62 18.15 -4.82
C ARG A 13 11.98 19.41 -4.05
N GLY A 14 11.17 20.48 -4.17
CA GLY A 14 11.47 21.78 -3.57
C GLY A 14 10.97 22.02 -2.15
N ILE A 15 10.09 21.16 -1.60
CA ILE A 15 9.49 21.36 -0.27
C ILE A 15 10.22 20.56 0.81
N SER A 16 10.18 21.00 2.07
CA SER A 16 10.90 20.33 3.18
C SER A 16 10.10 19.23 3.91
N ASN A 17 8.81 19.09 3.62
CA ASN A 17 7.97 18.04 4.21
C ASN A 17 8.50 16.62 3.91
N PRO A 18 8.32 15.63 4.80
CA PRO A 18 8.45 14.24 4.38
C PRO A 18 7.45 13.94 3.27
N VAL A 19 7.85 13.15 2.28
CA VAL A 19 7.06 12.87 1.08
C VAL A 19 6.83 11.38 0.90
N GLY A 20 5.66 11.03 0.37
CA GLY A 20 5.32 9.66 -0.03
C GLY A 20 5.19 9.56 -1.54
N CYS A 21 5.70 8.48 -2.14
CA CYS A 21 5.50 8.19 -3.55
C CYS A 21 4.88 6.80 -3.72
N LYS A 22 3.74 6.73 -4.40
CA LYS A 22 3.03 5.48 -4.69
C LYS A 22 3.75 4.72 -5.81
N VAL A 23 4.03 3.44 -5.59
CA VAL A 23 4.72 2.55 -6.53
C VAL A 23 3.80 1.36 -6.85
N GLY A 24 3.47 1.17 -8.12
CA GLY A 24 2.58 0.10 -8.59
C GLY A 24 3.34 -1.07 -9.20
N PRO A 25 2.62 -2.13 -9.65
CA PRO A 25 3.21 -3.38 -10.11
C PRO A 25 3.97 -3.28 -11.44
N THR A 26 3.89 -2.14 -12.13
CA THR A 26 4.61 -1.87 -13.37
C THR A 26 5.86 -1.03 -13.16
N ALA A 27 6.16 -0.63 -11.92
CA ALA A 27 7.35 0.15 -11.63
C ALA A 27 8.61 -0.67 -11.85
N THR A 28 9.66 -0.02 -12.34
CA THR A 28 10.96 -0.66 -12.55
C THR A 28 11.96 -0.19 -11.50
N PRO A 29 13.03 -0.98 -11.23
CA PRO A 29 14.13 -0.55 -10.38
C PRO A 29 14.68 0.84 -10.74
N ASP A 30 14.94 1.10 -12.03
CA ASP A 30 15.48 2.38 -12.50
C ASP A 30 14.53 3.55 -12.22
N GLU A 31 13.23 3.36 -12.41
CA GLU A 31 12.24 4.39 -12.10
C GLU A 31 12.20 4.70 -10.60
N VAL A 32 12.21 3.67 -9.75
CA VAL A 32 12.20 3.83 -8.30
C VAL A 32 13.48 4.50 -7.79
N LEU A 33 14.65 4.14 -8.33
CA LEU A 33 15.91 4.80 -8.00
C LEU A 33 15.92 6.26 -8.45
N GLY A 34 15.37 6.56 -9.64
CA GLY A 34 15.17 7.93 -10.09
C GLY A 34 14.29 8.75 -9.14
N ILE A 35 13.24 8.14 -8.59
CA ILE A 35 12.37 8.79 -7.58
C ILE A 35 13.17 9.08 -6.30
N CYS A 36 13.99 8.13 -5.84
CA CYS A 36 14.85 8.31 -4.67
C CYS A 36 15.81 9.49 -4.85
N GLU A 37 16.51 9.56 -5.98
CA GLU A 37 17.44 10.66 -6.27
C GLU A 37 16.71 12.02 -6.40
N ALA A 38 15.51 12.02 -6.98
CA ALA A 38 14.74 13.25 -7.15
C ALA A 38 14.14 13.78 -5.83
N LEU A 39 13.64 12.90 -4.96
CA LEU A 39 12.86 13.30 -3.78
C LEU A 39 13.64 13.24 -2.45
N ASN A 40 14.78 12.54 -2.43
CA ASN A 40 15.68 12.47 -1.28
C ASN A 40 17.17 12.50 -1.70
N PRO A 41 17.62 13.53 -2.46
CA PRO A 41 18.99 13.62 -2.97
C PRO A 41 20.04 13.62 -1.85
N ASP A 42 19.71 14.22 -0.70
CA ASP A 42 20.60 14.32 0.46
C ASP A 42 20.55 13.07 1.36
N ARG A 43 19.79 12.04 0.97
CA ARG A 43 19.70 10.75 1.68
C ARG A 43 19.35 10.91 3.15
N ILE A 44 18.38 11.77 3.45
CA ILE A 44 17.90 12.01 4.81
C ILE A 44 16.98 10.84 5.21
N PRO A 45 17.27 10.09 6.29
CA PRO A 45 16.38 9.02 6.74
C PRO A 45 14.98 9.54 7.08
N GLY A 46 13.94 8.85 6.61
CA GLY A 46 12.54 9.23 6.87
C GLY A 46 11.99 10.32 5.95
N ARG A 47 12.84 10.94 5.10
CA ARG A 47 12.40 11.95 4.14
C ARG A 47 11.45 11.40 3.07
N LEU A 48 11.76 10.23 2.52
CA LEU A 48 10.97 9.58 1.47
C LEU A 48 10.36 8.27 1.97
N THR A 49 9.06 8.14 1.77
CA THR A 49 8.33 6.88 1.91
C THR A 49 7.96 6.34 0.53
N LEU A 50 8.43 5.14 0.19
CA LEU A 50 7.93 4.41 -0.97
C LEU A 50 6.72 3.58 -0.53
N VAL A 51 5.57 3.81 -1.16
CA VAL A 51 4.29 3.19 -0.81
C VAL A 51 3.89 2.20 -1.91
N SER A 52 4.15 0.92 -1.71
CA SER A 52 3.83 -0.14 -2.69
C SER A 52 2.34 -0.45 -2.71
N ARG A 53 1.73 -0.52 -3.90
CA ARG A 53 0.34 -0.92 -4.14
C ARG A 53 0.28 -1.86 -5.33
N MET A 54 0.74 -3.08 -5.10
CA MET A 54 1.01 -4.08 -6.12
C MET A 54 -0.23 -4.91 -6.48
N GLY A 55 -1.13 -5.10 -5.53
CA GLY A 55 -2.17 -6.12 -5.57
C GLY A 55 -1.68 -7.45 -4.98
N ALA A 56 -2.59 -8.19 -4.34
CA ALA A 56 -2.31 -9.44 -3.63
C ALA A 56 -1.62 -10.49 -4.52
N ASP A 57 -2.03 -10.56 -5.79
CA ASP A 57 -1.52 -11.53 -6.75
C ASP A 57 -0.11 -11.22 -7.25
N LYS A 58 0.34 -9.95 -7.14
CA LYS A 58 1.57 -9.48 -7.78
C LYS A 58 2.65 -9.10 -6.79
N VAL A 59 2.30 -8.80 -5.54
CA VAL A 59 3.25 -8.26 -4.56
C VAL A 59 4.48 -9.16 -4.36
N ARG A 60 4.31 -10.49 -4.36
CA ARG A 60 5.39 -11.45 -4.13
C ARG A 60 6.42 -11.51 -5.26
N ASP A 61 6.01 -11.16 -6.48
CA ASP A 61 6.88 -11.20 -7.66
C ASP A 61 7.41 -9.80 -8.01
N ALA A 62 6.56 -8.78 -7.91
CA ALA A 62 6.87 -7.43 -8.40
C ALA A 62 7.63 -6.57 -7.38
N LEU A 63 7.46 -6.82 -6.08
CA LEU A 63 8.10 -6.00 -5.04
C LEU A 63 9.59 -6.34 -4.79
N PRO A 64 10.03 -7.61 -4.72
CA PRO A 64 11.42 -7.94 -4.37
C PRO A 64 12.49 -7.25 -5.24
N PRO A 65 12.37 -7.17 -6.58
CA PRO A 65 13.36 -6.47 -7.40
C PRO A 65 13.52 -4.98 -7.03
N LEU A 66 12.43 -4.33 -6.61
CA LEU A 66 12.46 -2.92 -6.19
C LEU A 66 13.11 -2.77 -4.81
N LEU A 67 12.80 -3.66 -3.88
CA LEU A 67 13.43 -3.69 -2.56
C LEU A 67 14.93 -3.87 -2.66
N GLN A 68 15.37 -4.83 -3.48
CA GLN A 68 16.78 -5.13 -3.71
C GLN A 68 17.52 -3.93 -4.30
N ALA A 69 16.95 -3.29 -5.33
CA ALA A 69 17.57 -2.13 -5.97
C ALA A 69 17.73 -0.95 -4.99
N VAL A 70 16.67 -0.62 -4.23
CA VAL A 70 16.73 0.46 -3.24
C VAL A 70 17.71 0.13 -2.12
N LYS A 71 17.73 -1.12 -1.62
CA LYS A 71 18.69 -1.58 -0.61
C LYS A 71 20.13 -1.42 -1.11
N SER A 72 20.44 -1.94 -2.30
CA SER A 72 21.78 -1.86 -2.90
C SER A 72 22.23 -0.43 -3.20
N SER A 73 21.29 0.47 -3.51
CA SER A 73 21.60 1.89 -3.72
C SER A 73 21.97 2.65 -2.44
N GLY A 74 21.64 2.10 -1.27
CA GLY A 74 21.87 2.75 0.03
C GLY A 74 20.94 3.95 0.31
N HIS A 75 19.82 4.09 -0.40
CA HIS A 75 18.84 5.15 -0.14
C HIS A 75 18.02 4.85 1.14
N PRO A 76 18.02 5.76 2.13
CA PRO A 76 17.32 5.52 3.40
C PRO A 76 15.84 5.94 3.27
N VAL A 77 15.03 5.04 2.73
CA VAL A 77 13.58 5.23 2.59
C VAL A 77 12.78 4.44 3.62
N VAL A 78 11.61 4.96 3.98
CA VAL A 78 10.56 4.17 4.60
C VAL A 78 9.85 3.37 3.51
N ARG A 79 9.49 2.13 3.79
CA ARG A 79 8.77 1.24 2.86
C ARG A 79 7.42 0.93 3.50
N ALA A 80 6.33 1.26 2.81
CA ALA A 80 4.99 1.04 3.33
C ALA A 80 4.12 0.30 2.30
N CYS A 81 3.18 -0.50 2.77
CA CYS A 81 2.21 -1.19 1.93
C CYS A 81 0.89 -0.40 1.87
N ASP A 82 0.40 -0.13 0.67
CA ASP A 82 -0.97 0.29 0.37
C ASP A 82 -1.72 -0.90 -0.25
N PRO A 83 -2.35 -1.75 0.58
CA PRO A 83 -3.04 -2.95 0.12
C PRO A 83 -4.43 -2.64 -0.45
N MET A 84 -4.78 -1.37 -0.67
CA MET A 84 -6.13 -0.96 -1.02
C MET A 84 -6.27 -0.80 -2.54
N HIS A 85 -5.43 0.07 -3.11
CA HIS A 85 -5.57 0.53 -4.50
C HIS A 85 -5.19 -0.54 -5.54
N GLY A 86 -4.40 -1.54 -5.14
CA GLY A 86 -4.06 -2.69 -6.00
C GLY A 86 -5.16 -3.75 -6.09
N ASN A 87 -6.13 -3.75 -5.16
CA ASN A 87 -7.10 -4.83 -4.97
C ASN A 87 -8.56 -4.39 -5.23
N THR A 88 -8.76 -3.28 -5.94
CA THR A 88 -10.11 -2.78 -6.24
C THR A 88 -10.69 -3.50 -7.45
N TYR A 89 -11.92 -3.99 -7.34
CA TYR A 89 -12.69 -4.56 -8.44
C TYR A 89 -14.12 -3.99 -8.45
N THR A 90 -14.88 -4.27 -9.51
CA THR A 90 -16.31 -3.90 -9.60
C THR A 90 -17.15 -5.15 -9.39
N SER A 91 -18.04 -5.12 -8.39
CA SER A 91 -18.94 -6.22 -8.03
C SER A 91 -20.01 -6.46 -9.08
N GLU A 92 -20.75 -7.56 -8.96
CA GLU A 92 -21.91 -7.85 -9.80
C GLU A 92 -23.04 -6.81 -9.61
N THR A 93 -23.09 -6.15 -8.45
CA THR A 93 -24.04 -5.06 -8.16
C THR A 93 -23.62 -3.71 -8.74
N GLY A 94 -22.46 -3.64 -9.42
CA GLY A 94 -21.92 -2.43 -10.05
C GLY A 94 -21.18 -1.49 -9.10
N HIS A 95 -21.07 -1.83 -7.81
CA HIS A 95 -20.29 -1.08 -6.85
C HIS A 95 -18.80 -1.42 -6.99
N LYS A 96 -17.93 -0.43 -6.83
CA LYS A 96 -16.52 -0.72 -6.59
C LYS A 96 -16.37 -1.29 -5.19
N THR A 97 -15.61 -2.37 -5.04
CA THR A 97 -15.34 -2.94 -3.73
C THR A 97 -13.93 -3.53 -3.69
N ARG A 98 -13.53 -3.98 -2.50
CA ARG A 98 -12.27 -4.67 -2.22
C ARG A 98 -12.59 -5.82 -1.27
N HIS A 99 -11.97 -6.97 -1.49
CA HIS A 99 -12.13 -8.11 -0.59
C HIS A 99 -11.09 -8.02 0.54
N PHE A 100 -11.55 -8.14 1.78
CA PHE A 100 -10.70 -8.06 2.97
C PHE A 100 -9.51 -9.03 2.91
N ASP A 101 -9.75 -10.29 2.53
CA ASP A 101 -8.68 -11.27 2.39
C ASP A 101 -7.62 -10.88 1.35
N ALA A 102 -7.99 -10.21 0.26
CA ALA A 102 -7.02 -9.72 -0.72
C ALA A 102 -6.13 -8.62 -0.10
N ILE A 103 -6.73 -7.73 0.70
CA ILE A 103 -6.01 -6.69 1.45
C ILE A 103 -4.99 -7.34 2.40
N ILE A 104 -5.41 -8.31 3.21
CA ILE A 104 -4.51 -9.02 4.15
C ILE A 104 -3.44 -9.82 3.39
N ASN A 105 -3.81 -10.48 2.28
CA ASN A 105 -2.88 -11.25 1.47
C ASN A 105 -1.78 -10.38 0.83
N GLU A 106 -2.09 -9.15 0.43
CA GLU A 106 -1.08 -8.21 -0.04
C GLU A 106 -0.14 -7.78 1.09
N ILE A 107 -0.65 -7.50 2.30
CA ILE A 107 0.18 -7.20 3.47
C ILE A 107 1.10 -8.40 3.78
N GLY A 108 0.56 -9.62 3.85
CA GLY A 108 1.36 -10.82 4.09
C GLY A 108 2.44 -11.03 3.02
N GLY A 109 2.12 -10.78 1.74
CA GLY A 109 3.11 -10.83 0.66
C GLY A 109 4.16 -9.72 0.74
N PHE A 110 3.80 -8.53 1.22
CA PHE A 110 4.72 -7.44 1.50
C PHE A 110 5.72 -7.82 2.61
N PHE A 111 5.25 -8.38 3.72
CA PHE A 111 6.11 -8.88 4.80
C PHE A 111 7.06 -9.99 4.30
N ALA A 112 6.55 -10.95 3.54
CA ALA A 112 7.35 -12.04 2.97
C ALA A 112 8.45 -11.52 2.01
N ALA A 113 8.13 -10.54 1.16
CA ALA A 113 9.11 -9.91 0.28
C ALA A 113 10.20 -9.18 1.08
N HIS A 114 9.83 -8.53 2.18
CA HIS A 114 10.75 -7.87 3.08
C HIS A 114 11.71 -8.84 3.78
N GLU A 115 11.19 -9.96 4.28
CA GLU A 115 11.98 -11.04 4.86
C GLU A 115 12.98 -11.62 3.85
N ALA A 116 12.50 -11.97 2.64
CA ALA A 116 13.34 -12.54 1.58
C ALA A 116 14.49 -11.61 1.17
N GLU A 117 14.24 -10.30 1.08
CA GLU A 117 15.24 -9.32 0.69
C GLU A 117 16.06 -8.78 1.88
N GLY A 118 15.76 -9.22 3.11
CA GLY A 118 16.38 -8.75 4.34
C GLY A 118 16.25 -7.23 4.49
N THR A 119 15.03 -6.71 4.39
CA THR A 119 14.68 -5.29 4.56
C THR A 119 13.52 -5.13 5.55
N TRP A 120 13.34 -3.92 6.10
CA TRP A 120 12.31 -3.68 7.13
C TRP A 120 10.94 -3.28 6.53
N PRO A 121 9.84 -3.98 6.89
CA PRO A 121 8.47 -3.60 6.52
C PRO A 121 8.00 -2.40 7.36
N GLY A 122 8.20 -1.19 6.85
CA GLY A 122 8.14 0.06 7.62
C GLY A 122 6.74 0.60 7.95
N GLY A 123 5.66 0.06 7.38
CA GLY A 123 4.29 0.47 7.73
C GLY A 123 3.23 0.06 6.71
N VAL A 124 1.98 0.45 7.01
CA VAL A 124 0.81 0.24 6.15
C VAL A 124 0.06 1.57 5.92
N HIS A 125 -0.58 1.72 4.77
CA HIS A 125 -1.35 2.89 4.35
C HIS A 125 -2.72 2.40 3.86
N VAL A 126 -3.75 2.60 4.66
CA VAL A 126 -5.10 2.06 4.41
C VAL A 126 -6.16 3.16 4.35
N GLU A 127 -7.26 2.86 3.68
CA GLU A 127 -8.44 3.72 3.62
C GLU A 127 -9.52 3.12 4.51
N LEU A 128 -9.92 3.85 5.54
CA LEU A 128 -10.88 3.36 6.55
C LEU A 128 -11.82 4.47 7.03
N THR A 129 -12.92 4.05 7.65
CA THR A 129 -13.78 4.91 8.46
C THR A 129 -14.16 4.18 9.75
N GLY A 130 -14.42 4.93 10.82
CA GLY A 130 -14.96 4.37 12.07
C GLY A 130 -16.45 4.01 11.97
N ASP A 131 -17.11 4.41 10.88
CA ASP A 131 -18.52 4.10 10.64
C ASP A 131 -18.73 2.64 10.27
N ASN A 132 -19.92 2.12 10.59
CA ASN A 132 -20.36 0.80 10.18
C ASN A 132 -20.90 0.81 8.74
N VAL A 133 -20.03 1.08 7.77
CA VAL A 133 -20.34 1.08 6.32
C VAL A 133 -20.17 -0.31 5.71
N THR A 134 -20.79 -0.54 4.55
CA THR A 134 -20.69 -1.77 3.77
C THR A 134 -19.99 -1.51 2.43
N GLU A 135 -18.72 -1.10 2.48
CA GLU A 135 -17.96 -0.69 1.28
C GLU A 135 -16.98 -1.76 0.79
N CYS A 136 -16.33 -2.50 1.71
CA CYS A 136 -15.48 -3.64 1.43
C CYS A 136 -16.16 -4.95 1.86
N VAL A 137 -16.00 -6.01 1.06
CA VAL A 137 -16.54 -7.36 1.33
C VAL A 137 -15.57 -8.20 2.18
N GLY A 138 -16.10 -9.24 2.83
CA GLY A 138 -15.37 -10.11 3.76
C GLY A 138 -15.12 -9.47 5.12
N GLY A 139 -14.06 -9.91 5.80
CA GLY A 139 -13.79 -9.58 7.21
C GLY A 139 -14.65 -10.41 8.16
N SER A 140 -14.56 -10.14 9.46
CA SER A 140 -15.24 -10.96 10.48
C SER A 140 -16.77 -10.92 10.46
N ASP A 141 -17.37 -9.95 9.74
CA ASP A 141 -18.82 -9.87 9.52
C ASP A 141 -19.28 -10.55 8.22
N GLU A 142 -18.35 -11.13 7.44
CA GLU A 142 -18.63 -11.90 6.21
C GLU A 142 -19.48 -11.14 5.17
N LEU A 143 -19.28 -9.83 5.03
CA LEU A 143 -20.02 -8.98 4.10
C LEU A 143 -19.89 -9.49 2.65
N GLY A 144 -21.01 -9.63 1.95
CA GLY A 144 -21.05 -10.04 0.54
C GLY A 144 -21.40 -8.89 -0.40
N ASP A 145 -21.34 -9.16 -1.71
CA ASP A 145 -21.67 -8.19 -2.78
C ASP A 145 -23.10 -7.62 -2.65
N SER A 146 -24.04 -8.40 -2.10
CA SER A 146 -25.43 -7.99 -1.84
C SER A 146 -25.57 -6.95 -0.73
N ASP A 147 -24.61 -6.90 0.19
CA ASP A 147 -24.65 -6.00 1.36
C ASP A 147 -24.13 -4.60 1.02
N LEU A 148 -23.43 -4.44 -0.11
CA LEU A 148 -22.81 -3.19 -0.51
C LEU A 148 -23.82 -2.05 -0.56
N GLY A 149 -25.02 -2.29 -1.09
CA GLY A 149 -26.07 -1.27 -1.21
C GLY A 149 -26.73 -0.84 0.12
N LEU A 150 -26.43 -1.52 1.24
CA LEU A 150 -27.05 -1.19 2.54
C LEU A 150 -26.56 0.14 3.10
N ARG A 151 -25.25 0.38 3.02
CA ARG A 151 -24.62 1.59 3.57
C ARG A 151 -23.29 1.92 2.88
N TYR A 152 -23.38 2.17 1.58
CA TYR A 152 -22.27 2.65 0.74
C TYR A 152 -22.21 4.18 0.76
N GLU A 153 -21.27 4.78 1.50
CA GLU A 153 -21.27 6.24 1.76
C GLU A 153 -20.09 6.97 1.12
N THR A 154 -19.07 6.25 0.65
CA THR A 154 -17.94 6.83 -0.07
C THR A 154 -18.35 7.39 -1.44
N MET A 155 -17.70 8.49 -1.82
CA MET A 155 -17.83 9.10 -3.16
C MET A 155 -16.72 8.66 -4.12
N CYS A 156 -15.72 7.93 -3.63
CA CYS A 156 -14.53 7.55 -4.38
C CYS A 156 -14.32 6.04 -4.29
N ASP A 157 -13.37 5.61 -3.48
CA ASP A 157 -13.01 4.21 -3.31
C ASP A 157 -13.59 3.64 -2.00
N PRO A 158 -13.87 2.32 -1.98
CA PRO A 158 -14.45 1.61 -0.84
C PRO A 158 -13.48 1.53 0.34
N ARG A 159 -13.92 1.94 1.53
CA ARG A 159 -13.11 1.98 2.76
C ARG A 159 -13.37 0.77 3.64
N LEU A 160 -12.38 0.38 4.44
CA LEU A 160 -12.61 -0.55 5.55
C LEU A 160 -13.54 0.10 6.58
N ASN A 161 -14.51 -0.67 7.07
CA ASN A 161 -15.34 -0.23 8.19
C ASN A 161 -14.61 -0.37 9.53
N GLY A 162 -15.24 0.08 10.62
CA GLY A 162 -14.62 0.07 11.95
C GLY A 162 -14.17 -1.32 12.43
N ARG A 163 -14.90 -2.38 12.10
CA ARG A 163 -14.58 -3.76 12.53
C ARG A 163 -13.46 -4.36 11.69
N GLN A 164 -13.56 -4.24 10.36
CA GLN A 164 -12.49 -4.64 9.44
C GLN A 164 -11.17 -3.91 9.76
N SER A 165 -11.23 -2.65 10.19
CA SER A 165 -10.05 -1.88 10.61
C SER A 165 -9.36 -2.47 11.85
N LEU A 166 -10.14 -2.97 12.81
CA LEU A 166 -9.60 -3.64 13.99
C LEU A 166 -9.04 -5.02 13.64
N ASP A 167 -9.75 -5.79 12.82
CA ASP A 167 -9.29 -7.09 12.32
C ASP A 167 -7.90 -6.95 11.65
N LEU A 168 -7.77 -5.98 10.73
CA LEU A 168 -6.50 -5.68 10.07
C LEU A 168 -5.39 -5.31 11.06
N ALA A 169 -5.69 -4.53 12.10
CA ALA A 169 -4.69 -4.12 13.08
C ALA A 169 -4.12 -5.32 13.85
N PHE A 170 -4.96 -6.29 14.21
CA PHE A 170 -4.52 -7.53 14.87
C PHE A 170 -3.70 -8.42 13.92
N ASP A 171 -4.13 -8.58 12.66
CA ASP A 171 -3.39 -9.36 11.67
C ASP A 171 -1.99 -8.78 11.40
N VAL A 172 -1.89 -7.45 11.26
CA VAL A 172 -0.59 -6.77 11.12
C VAL A 172 0.28 -6.94 12.36
N ALA A 173 -0.32 -6.91 13.56
CA ALA A 173 0.43 -7.12 14.80
C ALA A 173 1.03 -8.53 14.89
N GLU A 174 0.30 -9.56 14.47
CA GLU A 174 0.82 -10.93 14.41
C GLU A 174 1.96 -11.08 13.38
N LEU A 175 1.85 -10.44 12.21
CA LEU A 175 2.94 -10.41 11.22
C LEU A 175 4.21 -9.75 11.78
N LEU A 176 4.08 -8.61 12.47
CA LEU A 176 5.22 -7.93 13.10
C LEU A 176 5.89 -8.80 14.17
N ARG A 177 5.11 -9.53 14.98
CA ARG A 177 5.63 -10.44 16.00
C ARG A 177 6.39 -11.62 15.40
N ALA A 178 5.95 -12.13 14.25
CA ALA A 178 6.62 -13.23 13.56
C ALA A 178 7.92 -12.79 12.85
N SER A 179 8.04 -11.52 12.47
CA SER A 179 9.22 -10.95 11.78
C SER A 179 10.31 -10.38 12.71
N THR A 180 10.14 -10.50 14.03
CA THR A 180 11.10 -10.03 15.05
C THR A 180 11.78 -11.20 15.75
#